data_AF-A0A9D7E7C5-F1
#
_entry.id   AF-A0A9D7E7C5-F1
#
_cell.length_a   1.000
_cell.length_b   1.000
_cell.length_c   1.000
_cell.angle_alpha   90.00
_cell.angle_beta   90.00
_cell.angle_gamma   90.00
#
_symmetry.space_group_name_H-M   'P 1'
#
loop_
_entity.id
_entity.type
_entity.pdbx_description
1 polymer ?
#
loop_
_entity_poly.entity_id
_entity_poly.type
_entity_poly.pdbx_seq_one_letter_code
_entity_poly.pdbx_strand_id
1 'polypeptide(L)'
;MIGLGAIAMLVGRLNSSDFANQHARANQTSLAEVQDAIVAWSMQRGRDTGPERPGELPCPDTNNDGFEEGSCTAGRLGRVPWRTLGIPEPRDSSGETLWYAPAGAMRKRNSNASPLNSNSRGNIVVYVAGGVSILRNDVVFVLFAPGPPLAAQRREASTVTCATTGTTIARSNCAANYLEVADSIDNATNNGPFIAGMRSDTFNDQLRFVTTDSFIGRMEHRVALEAKALLKKYDSANGYLPFPANYVDPGCRDASYLTNCSSDMSVCRGRFPDSATTVLTPDWAVLERPDWFSYNLWGDSIYYAVGSAKLASAPANCSAKQSVSGTQHDAVLAMAGPLSGTGVRPSINLSDYLEDAENRDGWTGSAPDADRLVNPTSASNDRLYPY
;
A
#
# COMPACT_ATOMS: atom_id res chain seq x y z
N MET A 1 -63.84 21.06 36.04
CA MET A 1 -63.17 21.33 34.75
C MET A 1 -61.68 21.23 34.96
N ILE A 2 -61.01 20.43 34.10
CA ILE A 2 -59.68 20.61 33.51
C ILE A 2 -58.48 20.73 34.48
N GLY A 3 -57.38 19.98 34.37
CA GLY A 3 -56.94 19.18 33.24
C GLY A 3 -55.77 18.25 33.56
N LEU A 4 -55.65 17.23 32.71
CA LEU A 4 -54.52 16.32 32.56
C LEU A 4 -53.91 16.64 31.19
N GLY A 5 -52.61 16.94 31.15
CA GLY A 5 -51.95 17.31 29.90
C GLY A 5 -50.44 17.16 29.92
N ALA A 6 -49.99 16.05 29.33
CA ALA A 6 -48.75 15.85 28.57
C ALA A 6 -47.38 15.84 29.30
N ILE A 7 -46.89 14.63 29.58
CA ILE A 7 -45.45 14.29 29.50
C ILE A 7 -45.34 12.91 28.82
N ALA A 8 -45.07 12.86 27.52
CA ALA A 8 -44.68 11.62 26.83
C ALA A 8 -44.07 11.88 25.42
N MET A 9 -42.92 12.56 25.31
CA MET A 9 -42.19 12.68 24.03
C MET A 9 -40.65 12.78 24.16
N LEU A 10 -40.01 12.07 25.11
CA LEU A 10 -38.53 12.12 25.23
C LEU A 10 -37.80 10.77 25.17
N VAL A 11 -38.50 9.63 25.21
CA VAL A 11 -37.85 8.30 25.27
C VAL A 11 -37.54 7.71 23.87
N GLY A 12 -38.32 8.03 22.85
CA GLY A 12 -38.19 7.41 21.52
C GLY A 12 -36.98 7.84 20.70
N ARG A 13 -36.48 9.07 20.88
CA ARG A 13 -35.35 9.61 20.10
C ARG A 13 -33.97 9.15 20.61
N LEU A 14 -33.84 8.88 21.90
CA LEU A 14 -32.60 8.36 22.48
C LEU A 14 -32.34 6.92 22.01
N ASN A 15 -33.39 6.08 22.01
CA ASN A 15 -33.30 4.69 21.56
C ASN A 15 -32.94 4.56 20.07
N SER A 16 -33.46 5.45 19.20
CA SER A 16 -33.18 5.39 17.77
C SER A 16 -31.76 5.87 17.43
N SER A 17 -31.27 6.92 18.10
CA SER A 17 -29.88 7.37 17.95
C SER A 17 -28.89 6.34 18.47
N ASP A 18 -29.19 5.71 19.60
CA ASP A 18 -28.33 4.69 20.21
C ASP A 18 -28.23 3.44 19.34
N PHE A 19 -29.36 2.99 18.78
CA PHE A 19 -29.40 1.90 17.81
C PHE A 19 -28.61 2.24 16.53
N ALA A 20 -28.83 3.42 15.95
CA ALA A 20 -28.08 3.86 14.77
C ALA A 20 -26.56 3.93 15.04
N ASN A 21 -26.17 4.42 16.22
CA ASN A 21 -24.78 4.46 16.67
C ASN A 21 -24.19 3.06 16.87
N GLN A 22 -24.97 2.12 17.41
CA GLN A 22 -24.55 0.72 17.58
C GLN A 22 -24.33 0.04 16.23
N HIS A 23 -25.25 0.22 15.28
CA HIS A 23 -25.11 -0.27 13.91
C HIS A 23 -23.88 0.31 13.21
N ALA A 24 -23.63 1.61 13.37
CA ALA A 24 -22.42 2.25 12.83
C ALA A 24 -21.14 1.68 13.44
N ARG A 25 -21.10 1.45 14.75
CA ARG A 25 -19.94 0.81 15.41
C ARG A 25 -19.70 -0.61 14.88
N ALA A 26 -20.75 -1.42 14.75
CA ALA A 26 -20.65 -2.78 14.22
C ALA A 26 -20.12 -2.80 12.77
N ASN A 27 -20.61 -1.90 11.93
CA ASN A 27 -20.12 -1.74 10.56
C ASN A 27 -18.63 -1.37 10.55
N GLN A 28 -18.19 -0.44 11.39
CA GLN A 28 -16.79 -0.04 11.48
C GLN A 28 -15.86 -1.18 11.93
N THR A 29 -16.34 -2.08 12.80
CA THR A 29 -15.61 -3.30 13.17
C THR A 29 -15.44 -4.22 11.96
N SER A 30 -16.52 -4.54 11.24
CA SER A 30 -16.44 -5.41 10.05
C SER A 30 -15.56 -4.80 8.96
N LEU A 31 -15.68 -3.49 8.72
CA LEU A 31 -14.81 -2.75 7.80
C LEU A 31 -13.33 -2.84 8.21
N ALA A 32 -13.02 -2.77 9.51
CA ALA A 32 -11.65 -2.90 10.03
C ALA A 32 -11.07 -4.30 9.78
N GLU A 33 -11.85 -5.34 10.07
CA GLU A 33 -11.43 -6.73 9.89
C GLU A 33 -11.11 -7.03 8.42
N VAL A 34 -11.97 -6.57 7.50
CA VAL A 34 -11.71 -6.72 6.06
C VAL A 34 -10.51 -5.89 5.61
N GLN A 35 -10.35 -4.68 6.13
CA GLN A 35 -9.19 -3.85 5.83
C GLN A 35 -7.89 -4.60 6.17
N ASP A 36 -7.82 -5.17 7.36
CA ASP A 36 -6.65 -5.91 7.82
C ASP A 36 -6.45 -7.20 7.02
N ALA A 37 -7.52 -7.90 6.65
CA ALA A 37 -7.46 -9.09 5.80
C ALA A 37 -6.91 -8.79 4.40
N ILE A 38 -7.37 -7.71 3.75
CA ILE A 38 -6.86 -7.29 2.44
C ILE A 38 -5.39 -6.91 2.54
N VAL A 39 -5.01 -6.09 3.52
CA VAL A 39 -3.61 -5.71 3.73
C VAL A 39 -2.73 -6.94 3.97
N ALA A 40 -3.17 -7.86 4.84
CA ALA A 40 -2.44 -9.08 5.14
C ALA A 40 -2.30 -9.99 3.91
N TRP A 41 -3.36 -10.16 3.12
CA TRP A 41 -3.34 -10.91 1.87
C TRP A 41 -2.35 -10.29 0.88
N SER A 42 -2.41 -8.96 0.68
CA SER A 42 -1.52 -8.23 -0.22
C SER A 42 -0.05 -8.35 0.15
N MET A 43 0.27 -8.34 1.45
CA MET A 43 1.66 -8.52 1.92
C MET A 43 2.13 -9.97 1.82
N GLN A 44 1.26 -10.97 1.73
CA GLN A 44 1.66 -12.37 1.58
C GLN A 44 1.96 -12.77 0.15
N ARG A 45 1.46 -12.01 -0.84
CA ARG A 45 1.73 -12.21 -2.27
C ARG A 45 3.22 -12.32 -2.56
N GLY A 46 3.58 -13.17 -3.52
CA GLY A 46 4.98 -13.36 -3.97
C GLY A 46 5.87 -14.09 -2.95
N ARG A 47 5.30 -14.91 -2.07
CA ARG A 47 6.06 -15.87 -1.23
C ARG A 47 6.38 -17.17 -1.97
N ASP A 48 5.48 -17.60 -2.84
CA ASP A 48 5.63 -18.81 -3.64
C ASP A 48 6.23 -18.49 -5.02
N THR A 49 6.62 -19.54 -5.75
CA THR A 49 7.10 -19.41 -7.13
C THR A 49 5.96 -18.95 -8.04
N GLY A 50 6.15 -17.84 -8.75
CA GLY A 50 5.13 -17.33 -9.66
C GLY A 50 5.25 -15.84 -9.98
N PRO A 51 4.30 -15.29 -10.77
CA PRO A 51 4.31 -13.90 -11.19
C PRO A 51 3.81 -12.91 -10.11
N GLU A 52 3.36 -13.44 -8.98
CA GLU A 52 2.75 -12.67 -7.88
C GLU A 52 3.78 -11.78 -7.20
N ARG A 53 3.31 -10.65 -6.69
CA ARG A 53 4.19 -9.65 -6.08
C ARG A 53 3.57 -8.99 -4.87
N PRO A 54 4.37 -8.62 -3.87
CA PRO A 54 3.89 -7.96 -2.68
C PRO A 54 3.16 -6.66 -3.02
N GLY A 55 2.07 -6.39 -2.30
CA GLY A 55 1.27 -5.18 -2.48
C GLY A 55 0.15 -5.30 -3.52
N GLU A 56 0.04 -6.41 -4.24
CA GLU A 56 -1.10 -6.61 -5.13
C GLU A 56 -2.40 -6.62 -4.32
N LEU A 57 -3.41 -5.96 -4.85
CA LEU A 57 -4.77 -6.00 -4.33
C LEU A 57 -5.58 -7.08 -5.07
N PRO A 58 -6.44 -7.82 -4.35
CA PRO A 58 -7.35 -8.76 -5.00
C PRO A 58 -8.33 -7.98 -5.86
N CYS A 59 -8.81 -8.60 -6.94
CA CYS A 59 -9.88 -8.01 -7.73
C CYS A 59 -11.22 -8.11 -6.96
N PRO A 60 -12.13 -7.13 -7.10
CA PRO A 60 -13.44 -7.24 -6.48
C PRO A 60 -14.21 -8.44 -7.01
N ASP A 61 -15.08 -9.03 -6.20
CA ASP A 61 -16.07 -10.02 -6.60
C ASP A 61 -17.25 -9.30 -7.28
N THR A 62 -17.61 -9.66 -8.52
CA THR A 62 -18.67 -8.98 -9.27
C THR A 62 -19.92 -9.83 -9.49
N ASN A 63 -19.89 -11.08 -9.04
CA ASN A 63 -20.98 -12.03 -9.22
C ASN A 63 -21.57 -12.54 -7.88
N ASN A 64 -20.97 -12.13 -6.76
CA ASN A 64 -21.32 -12.47 -5.37
C ASN A 64 -21.10 -13.96 -5.01
N ASP A 65 -20.06 -14.60 -5.59
CA ASP A 65 -19.64 -15.96 -5.24
C ASP A 65 -18.58 -16.03 -4.11
N GLY A 66 -18.05 -14.86 -3.72
CA GLY A 66 -17.04 -14.66 -2.70
C GLY A 66 -15.59 -14.76 -3.21
N PHE A 67 -15.36 -15.06 -4.48
CA PHE A 67 -14.04 -15.09 -5.10
C PHE A 67 -13.76 -13.80 -5.87
N GLU A 68 -12.49 -13.42 -5.91
CA GLU A 68 -12.06 -12.34 -6.78
C GLU A 68 -12.22 -12.71 -8.26
N GLU A 69 -12.53 -11.71 -9.09
CA GLU A 69 -12.50 -11.89 -10.53
C GLU A 69 -11.05 -12.09 -11.03
N GLY A 70 -10.85 -12.93 -12.04
CA GLY A 70 -9.49 -13.26 -12.53
C GLY A 70 -8.70 -12.07 -13.09
N SER A 71 -9.40 -11.05 -13.58
CA SER A 71 -8.82 -9.76 -13.97
C SER A 71 -9.82 -8.65 -13.69
N CYS A 72 -9.33 -7.47 -13.33
CA CYS A 72 -10.18 -6.31 -13.11
C CYS A 72 -9.59 -5.08 -13.81
N THR A 73 -10.48 -4.31 -14.43
CA THR A 73 -10.15 -2.98 -14.93
C THR A 73 -9.79 -2.08 -13.75
N ALA A 74 -8.94 -1.06 -14.00
CA ALA A 74 -8.60 -0.08 -12.98
C ALA A 74 -9.87 0.53 -12.36
N GLY A 75 -9.94 0.57 -11.03
CA GLY A 75 -11.06 1.17 -10.30
C GLY A 75 -12.39 0.42 -10.37
N ARG A 76 -12.40 -0.86 -10.75
CA ARG A 76 -13.61 -1.70 -10.69
C ARG A 76 -14.16 -1.70 -9.26
N LEU A 77 -15.48 -1.53 -9.14
CA LEU A 77 -16.22 -1.67 -7.89
C LEU A 77 -16.94 -3.03 -7.87
N GLY A 78 -16.91 -3.71 -6.71
CA GLY A 78 -17.56 -5.00 -6.49
C GLY A 78 -17.65 -5.35 -5.00
N ARG A 79 -18.06 -6.57 -4.66
CA ARG A 79 -18.05 -7.08 -3.29
C ARG A 79 -16.63 -7.44 -2.86
N VAL A 80 -16.44 -7.53 -1.55
CA VAL A 80 -15.23 -8.07 -0.96
C VAL A 80 -15.09 -9.55 -1.34
N PRO A 81 -13.97 -9.98 -1.95
CA PRO A 81 -13.74 -11.38 -2.34
C PRO A 81 -13.31 -12.22 -1.11
N TRP A 82 -14.24 -12.43 -0.18
CA TRP A 82 -13.97 -12.98 1.14
C TRP A 82 -13.43 -14.42 1.14
N ARG A 83 -13.83 -15.26 0.18
CA ARG A 83 -13.26 -16.61 0.01
C ARG A 83 -11.80 -16.53 -0.44
N THR A 84 -11.47 -15.63 -1.37
CA THR A 84 -10.08 -15.37 -1.78
C THR A 84 -9.23 -14.89 -0.61
N LEU A 85 -9.80 -14.05 0.25
CA LEU A 85 -9.13 -13.53 1.44
C LEU A 85 -9.03 -14.57 2.58
N GLY A 86 -9.75 -15.69 2.50
CA GLY A 86 -9.77 -16.71 3.54
C GLY A 86 -10.48 -16.27 4.83
N ILE A 87 -11.42 -15.33 4.74
CA ILE A 87 -12.20 -14.83 5.88
C ILE A 87 -13.67 -15.23 5.77
N PRO A 88 -14.44 -15.25 6.88
CA PRO A 88 -15.90 -15.36 6.80
C PRO A 88 -16.50 -14.23 5.97
N GLU A 89 -17.66 -14.46 5.36
CA GLU A 89 -18.35 -13.44 4.56
C GLU A 89 -18.61 -12.17 5.40
N PRO A 90 -18.00 -11.03 5.05
CA PRO A 90 -18.09 -9.83 5.86
C PRO A 90 -19.40 -9.13 5.55
N ARG A 91 -20.31 -9.16 6.52
CA ARG A 91 -21.62 -8.51 6.43
C ARG A 91 -21.67 -7.29 7.32
N ASP A 92 -22.29 -6.23 6.83
CA ASP A 92 -22.66 -5.10 7.66
C ASP A 92 -23.81 -5.48 8.61
N SER A 93 -24.17 -4.56 9.48
CA SER A 93 -25.23 -4.72 10.47
C SER A 93 -26.65 -4.83 9.88
N SER A 94 -26.82 -4.64 8.58
CA SER A 94 -28.06 -4.88 7.83
C SER A 94 -28.04 -6.22 7.07
N GLY A 95 -26.96 -6.99 7.21
CA GLY A 95 -26.79 -8.30 6.57
C GLY A 95 -26.20 -8.22 5.17
N GLU A 96 -25.69 -7.07 4.72
CA GLU A 96 -25.18 -6.89 3.37
C GLU A 96 -23.68 -7.13 3.29
N THR A 97 -23.24 -7.87 2.28
CA THR A 97 -21.81 -8.11 2.05
C THR A 97 -21.11 -6.80 1.68
N LEU A 98 -19.97 -6.51 2.31
CA LEU A 98 -19.27 -5.24 2.08
C LEU A 98 -18.83 -5.05 0.62
N TRP A 99 -18.85 -3.81 0.15
CA TRP A 99 -18.31 -3.40 -1.16
C TRP A 99 -16.85 -2.98 -1.05
N TYR A 100 -16.13 -3.04 -2.16
CA TYR A 100 -14.70 -2.85 -2.25
C TYR A 100 -14.29 -2.28 -3.62
N ALA A 101 -13.40 -1.29 -3.59
CA ALA A 101 -12.80 -0.67 -4.77
C ALA A 101 -11.27 -0.53 -4.60
N PRO A 102 -10.45 -1.27 -5.38
CA PRO A 102 -9.00 -1.12 -5.41
C PRO A 102 -8.53 -0.02 -6.36
N ALA A 103 -7.43 0.63 -5.99
CA ALA A 103 -6.70 1.53 -6.85
C ALA A 103 -6.11 0.79 -8.06
N GLY A 104 -6.16 1.43 -9.22
CA GLY A 104 -5.71 0.85 -10.49
C GLY A 104 -4.22 0.48 -10.51
N ALA A 105 -3.40 1.22 -9.77
CA ALA A 105 -1.95 1.03 -9.68
C ALA A 105 -1.56 -0.24 -8.92
N MET A 106 -2.38 -0.68 -7.95
CA MET A 106 -2.09 -1.81 -7.07
C MET A 106 -2.68 -3.13 -7.59
N ARG A 107 -3.21 -3.15 -8.82
CA ARG A 107 -3.77 -4.35 -9.43
C ARG A 107 -2.72 -5.44 -9.64
N LYS A 108 -3.21 -6.69 -9.68
CA LYS A 108 -2.43 -7.87 -10.04
C LYS A 108 -1.63 -7.70 -11.32
N ARG A 109 -0.47 -8.36 -11.40
CA ARG A 109 0.48 -8.28 -12.51
C ARG A 109 -0.13 -8.64 -13.85
N ASN A 110 -1.03 -9.63 -13.91
CA ASN A 110 -1.75 -9.99 -15.12
C ASN A 110 -2.68 -8.88 -15.65
N SER A 111 -3.02 -7.91 -14.79
CA SER A 111 -3.90 -6.76 -15.08
C SER A 111 -3.13 -5.43 -15.17
N ASN A 112 -1.98 -5.33 -14.51
CA ASN A 112 -1.07 -4.19 -14.53
C ASN A 112 0.39 -4.67 -14.42
N ALA A 113 1.15 -4.60 -15.51
CA ALA A 113 2.55 -5.00 -15.54
C ALA A 113 3.52 -3.95 -14.95
N SER A 114 3.05 -2.74 -14.65
CA SER A 114 3.90 -1.66 -14.09
C SER A 114 4.49 -2.06 -12.74
N PRO A 115 5.77 -1.76 -12.44
CA PRO A 115 6.41 -2.07 -11.15
C PRO A 115 5.58 -1.64 -9.94
N LEU A 116 5.56 -2.49 -8.91
CA LEU A 116 4.86 -2.24 -7.65
C LEU A 116 5.86 -2.08 -6.51
N ASN A 117 6.20 -0.83 -6.19
CA ASN A 117 7.28 -0.46 -5.29
C ASN A 117 6.96 0.85 -4.56
N SER A 118 7.96 1.45 -3.91
CA SER A 118 7.83 2.73 -3.19
C SER A 118 7.38 3.90 -4.07
N ASN A 119 7.47 3.81 -5.40
CA ASN A 119 6.98 4.87 -6.30
C ASN A 119 5.48 4.69 -6.64
N SER A 120 4.89 3.55 -6.30
CA SER A 120 3.50 3.26 -6.59
C SER A 120 2.56 4.08 -5.71
N ARG A 121 1.52 4.66 -6.33
CA ARG A 121 0.54 5.54 -5.67
C ARG A 121 -0.88 5.03 -5.83
N GLY A 122 -1.65 5.07 -4.76
CA GLY A 122 -3.10 4.99 -4.82
C GLY A 122 -3.66 6.16 -5.62
N ASN A 123 -4.70 5.91 -6.42
CA ASN A 123 -5.30 6.90 -7.31
C ASN A 123 -6.78 7.19 -6.98
N ILE A 124 -7.25 6.73 -5.82
CA ILE A 124 -8.62 6.95 -5.37
C ILE A 124 -8.68 8.26 -4.57
N VAL A 125 -9.71 9.06 -4.83
CA VAL A 125 -10.02 10.30 -4.12
C VAL A 125 -11.24 10.08 -3.23
N VAL A 126 -11.13 10.49 -1.97
CA VAL A 126 -12.22 10.47 -0.99
C VAL A 126 -12.44 11.91 -0.50
N TYR A 127 -13.69 12.36 -0.49
CA TYR A 127 -14.11 13.66 0.02
C TYR A 127 -14.65 13.57 1.45
N VAL A 128 -14.52 14.66 2.20
CA VAL A 128 -15.24 14.83 3.48
C VAL A 128 -16.75 14.99 3.21
N ALA A 129 -17.54 14.85 4.27
CA ALA A 129 -18.96 15.23 4.23
C ALA A 129 -19.14 16.67 3.74
N GLY A 130 -20.12 16.90 2.85
CA GLY A 130 -20.35 18.18 2.19
C GLY A 130 -19.67 18.30 0.82
N GLY A 131 -18.78 17.38 0.43
CA GLY A 131 -18.22 17.30 -0.92
C GLY A 131 -17.27 18.43 -1.32
N VAL A 132 -16.98 19.40 -0.43
CA VAL A 132 -16.17 20.59 -0.77
C VAL A 132 -14.67 20.34 -0.64
N SER A 133 -14.24 19.49 0.29
CA SER A 133 -12.81 19.27 0.57
C SER A 133 -12.42 17.81 0.37
N ILE A 134 -11.24 17.60 -0.22
CA ILE A 134 -10.63 16.28 -0.35
C ILE A 134 -10.18 15.84 1.05
N LEU A 135 -10.67 14.68 1.49
CA LEU A 135 -10.18 14.01 2.68
C LEU A 135 -8.83 13.34 2.40
N ARG A 136 -8.73 12.61 1.29
CA ARG A 136 -7.50 11.96 0.79
C ARG A 136 -7.54 11.83 -0.74
N ASN A 137 -6.39 11.90 -1.40
CA ASN A 137 -6.24 11.72 -2.86
C ASN A 137 -5.21 10.62 -3.23
N ASP A 138 -4.78 9.85 -2.23
CA ASP A 138 -3.73 8.84 -2.32
C ASP A 138 -4.22 7.48 -1.78
N VAL A 139 -5.51 7.20 -1.92
CA VAL A 139 -6.15 6.00 -1.37
C VAL A 139 -5.85 4.79 -2.26
N VAL A 140 -5.42 3.68 -1.64
CA VAL A 140 -5.10 2.41 -2.31
C VAL A 140 -6.31 1.50 -2.45
N PHE A 141 -7.26 1.56 -1.51
CA PHE A 141 -8.58 0.95 -1.66
C PHE A 141 -9.59 1.54 -0.69
N VAL A 142 -10.87 1.41 -1.03
CA VAL A 142 -12.02 1.78 -0.19
C VAL A 142 -12.92 0.58 0.00
N LEU A 143 -13.46 0.45 1.21
CA LEU A 143 -14.49 -0.49 1.61
C LEU A 143 -15.77 0.28 1.96
N PHE A 144 -16.93 -0.28 1.64
CA PHE A 144 -18.22 0.31 1.98
C PHE A 144 -19.14 -0.69 2.67
N ALA A 145 -19.79 -0.23 3.73
CA ALA A 145 -20.97 -0.83 4.32
C ALA A 145 -22.20 -0.04 3.84
N PRO A 146 -23.04 -0.62 2.95
CA PRO A 146 -24.16 0.08 2.31
C PRO A 146 -25.38 0.28 3.22
N GLY A 147 -25.40 -0.34 4.40
CA GLY A 147 -26.49 -0.20 5.36
C GLY A 147 -27.83 -0.75 4.85
N PRO A 148 -28.94 -0.42 5.58
CA PRO A 148 -30.26 -0.91 5.24
C PRO A 148 -30.75 -0.27 3.92
N PRO A 149 -31.57 -0.97 3.11
CA PRO A 149 -32.06 -0.43 1.85
C PRO A 149 -32.81 0.89 2.05
N LEU A 150 -32.43 1.92 1.31
CA LEU A 150 -33.17 3.18 1.22
C LEU A 150 -34.34 3.04 0.23
N ALA A 151 -35.36 3.89 0.34
CA ALA A 151 -36.64 3.71 -0.37
C ALA A 151 -36.53 3.53 -1.90
N ALA A 152 -35.55 4.17 -2.53
CA ALA A 152 -35.33 4.10 -3.97
C ALA A 152 -34.54 2.86 -4.42
N GLN A 153 -33.87 2.15 -3.50
CA GLN A 153 -33.00 1.03 -3.82
C GLN A 153 -33.81 -0.24 -4.13
N ARG A 154 -33.31 -1.03 -5.08
CA ARG A 154 -33.87 -2.31 -5.53
C ARG A 154 -32.74 -3.34 -5.57
N ARG A 155 -32.74 -4.27 -4.63
CA ARG A 155 -31.62 -5.19 -4.33
C ARG A 155 -31.95 -6.66 -4.64
N GLU A 156 -33.05 -6.91 -5.35
CA GLU A 156 -33.52 -8.26 -5.70
C GLU A 156 -32.71 -8.94 -6.83
N ALA A 157 -32.97 -10.22 -7.09
CA ALA A 157 -32.20 -11.01 -8.05
C ALA A 157 -32.59 -10.78 -9.54
N SER A 158 -33.56 -9.93 -9.84
CA SER A 158 -33.97 -9.66 -11.22
C SER A 158 -32.84 -9.01 -12.02
N THR A 159 -32.67 -9.40 -13.28
CA THR A 159 -31.60 -8.90 -14.14
C THR A 159 -32.01 -7.61 -14.86
N VAL A 160 -31.13 -6.60 -14.82
CA VAL A 160 -31.27 -5.31 -15.53
C VAL A 160 -29.90 -4.78 -15.93
N THR A 161 -29.88 -3.78 -16.82
CA THR A 161 -28.66 -3.00 -17.08
C THR A 161 -28.21 -2.28 -15.81
N CYS A 162 -27.01 -2.61 -15.33
CA CYS A 162 -26.44 -1.96 -14.17
C CYS A 162 -25.95 -0.55 -14.50
N ALA A 163 -26.38 0.46 -13.74
CA ALA A 163 -25.98 1.85 -13.95
C ALA A 163 -24.47 2.07 -13.77
N THR A 164 -23.81 1.28 -12.91
CA THR A 164 -22.35 1.37 -12.66
C THR A 164 -21.51 0.86 -13.84
N THR A 165 -21.94 -0.21 -14.53
CA THR A 165 -21.10 -0.94 -15.50
C THR A 165 -21.67 -0.96 -16.92
N GLY A 166 -22.94 -0.61 -17.11
CA GLY A 166 -23.65 -0.75 -18.39
C GLY A 166 -23.96 -2.20 -18.80
N THR A 167 -23.66 -3.19 -17.95
CA THR A 167 -23.86 -4.62 -18.25
C THR A 167 -25.17 -5.13 -17.67
N THR A 168 -25.82 -6.08 -18.35
CA THR A 168 -27.03 -6.75 -17.83
C THR A 168 -26.66 -7.79 -16.78
N ILE A 169 -26.96 -7.51 -15.52
CA ILE A 169 -26.65 -8.34 -14.35
C ILE A 169 -27.81 -8.32 -13.34
N ALA A 170 -27.81 -9.21 -12.35
CA ALA A 170 -28.77 -9.15 -11.25
C ALA A 170 -28.66 -7.81 -10.51
N ARG A 171 -29.79 -7.20 -10.11
CA ARG A 171 -29.80 -5.94 -9.36
C ARG A 171 -28.97 -6.04 -8.06
N SER A 172 -28.97 -7.21 -7.42
CA SER A 172 -28.15 -7.54 -6.24
C SER A 172 -26.62 -7.39 -6.45
N ASN A 173 -26.17 -7.42 -7.71
CA ASN A 173 -24.75 -7.34 -8.08
C ASN A 173 -24.36 -5.96 -8.65
N CYS A 174 -25.28 -5.00 -8.69
CA CYS A 174 -25.02 -3.65 -9.20
C CYS A 174 -24.81 -2.66 -8.05
N ALA A 175 -23.63 -2.03 -7.98
CA ALA A 175 -23.29 -1.11 -6.89
C ALA A 175 -24.26 0.07 -6.75
N ALA A 176 -24.77 0.60 -7.86
CA ALA A 176 -25.75 1.71 -7.86
C ALA A 176 -27.09 1.38 -7.17
N ASN A 177 -27.36 0.10 -6.88
CA ASN A 177 -28.53 -0.31 -6.09
C ASN A 177 -28.25 -0.35 -4.58
N TYR A 178 -27.01 -0.09 -4.16
CA TYR A 178 -26.53 -0.25 -2.79
C TYR A 178 -25.86 0.99 -2.23
N LEU A 179 -25.06 1.69 -3.04
CA LEU A 179 -24.29 2.85 -2.61
C LEU A 179 -24.95 4.14 -3.10
N GLU A 180 -24.78 5.22 -2.34
CA GLU A 180 -25.54 6.46 -2.52
C GLU A 180 -24.72 7.61 -3.10
N VAL A 181 -25.48 8.62 -3.55
CA VAL A 181 -24.96 9.92 -3.97
C VAL A 181 -25.14 10.92 -2.83
N ALA A 182 -24.08 11.64 -2.47
CA ALA A 182 -24.14 12.82 -1.61
C ALA A 182 -23.28 13.94 -2.21
N ASP A 183 -23.77 15.17 -2.16
CA ASP A 183 -23.05 16.35 -2.65
C ASP A 183 -22.53 16.18 -4.11
N SER A 184 -23.34 15.57 -4.97
CA SER A 184 -23.02 15.24 -6.37
C SER A 184 -21.87 14.23 -6.56
N ILE A 185 -21.42 13.57 -5.49
CA ILE A 185 -20.41 12.51 -5.51
C ILE A 185 -21.13 11.18 -5.29
N ASP A 186 -20.98 10.26 -6.23
CA ASP A 186 -21.66 8.96 -6.25
C ASP A 186 -20.71 7.84 -5.83
N ASN A 187 -20.98 7.22 -4.67
CA ASN A 187 -20.18 6.12 -4.15
C ASN A 187 -20.25 4.85 -5.00
N ALA A 188 -21.21 4.74 -5.92
CA ALA A 188 -21.31 3.66 -6.89
C ALA A 188 -20.47 3.88 -8.17
N THR A 189 -19.73 4.98 -8.27
CA THR A 189 -18.87 5.29 -9.43
C THR A 189 -17.59 4.46 -9.43
N ASN A 190 -17.28 3.78 -10.53
CA ASN A 190 -16.00 3.10 -10.69
C ASN A 190 -14.84 4.10 -10.55
N ASN A 191 -13.84 3.77 -9.74
CA ASN A 191 -12.69 4.61 -9.39
C ASN A 191 -13.01 5.91 -8.61
N GLY A 192 -14.25 6.11 -8.19
CA GLY A 192 -14.68 7.31 -7.49
C GLY A 192 -14.73 8.56 -8.37
N PRO A 193 -14.65 9.77 -7.78
CA PRO A 193 -14.39 10.03 -6.36
C PRO A 193 -15.47 9.47 -5.44
N PHE A 194 -15.10 9.21 -4.19
CA PHE A 194 -16.00 8.71 -3.14
C PHE A 194 -16.21 9.78 -2.07
N ILE A 195 -17.28 9.66 -1.27
CA ILE A 195 -17.61 10.62 -0.20
C ILE A 195 -17.93 9.93 1.12
N ALA A 196 -17.30 10.40 2.19
CA ALA A 196 -17.65 10.04 3.56
C ALA A 196 -18.82 10.92 4.04
N GLY A 197 -19.99 10.72 3.46
CA GLY A 197 -21.18 11.56 3.67
C GLY A 197 -21.77 11.46 5.07
N MET A 198 -22.54 12.49 5.46
CA MET A 198 -23.34 12.45 6.68
C MET A 198 -24.60 11.60 6.47
N ARG A 199 -24.93 10.78 7.46
CA ARG A 199 -26.14 9.97 7.44
C ARG A 199 -27.39 10.84 7.30
N SER A 200 -28.29 10.46 6.42
CA SER A 200 -29.58 11.11 6.16
C SER A 200 -30.61 10.07 5.67
N ASP A 201 -31.81 10.53 5.30
CA ASP A 201 -32.85 9.68 4.70
C ASP A 201 -32.48 9.19 3.28
N THR A 202 -31.46 9.79 2.66
CA THR A 202 -30.99 9.49 1.30
C THR A 202 -29.54 9.05 1.23
N PHE A 203 -28.85 8.90 2.37
CA PHE A 203 -27.45 8.50 2.44
C PHE A 203 -27.17 7.76 3.74
N ASN A 204 -26.71 6.51 3.68
CA ASN A 204 -26.36 5.73 4.85
C ASN A 204 -25.10 4.85 4.68
N ASP A 205 -24.42 4.95 3.54
CA ASP A 205 -23.07 4.44 3.32
C ASP A 205 -22.12 4.81 4.45
N GLN A 206 -21.36 3.82 4.90
CA GLN A 206 -20.17 4.03 5.71
C GLN A 206 -18.97 3.48 4.97
N LEU A 207 -17.89 4.25 4.95
CA LEU A 207 -16.67 3.85 4.27
C LEU A 207 -15.49 3.72 5.22
N ARG A 208 -14.52 2.93 4.80
CA ARG A 208 -13.18 2.82 5.38
C ARG A 208 -12.18 2.69 4.24
N PHE A 209 -10.99 3.25 4.40
CA PHE A 209 -10.00 3.24 3.33
C PHE A 209 -8.58 3.07 3.87
N VAL A 210 -7.69 2.62 3.00
CA VAL A 210 -6.25 2.55 3.26
C VAL A 210 -5.53 3.48 2.32
N THR A 211 -4.53 4.17 2.81
CA THR A 211 -3.78 5.17 2.06
C THR A 211 -2.41 4.68 1.65
N THR A 212 -1.83 5.35 0.67
CA THR A 212 -0.55 4.95 0.08
C THR A 212 0.55 4.84 1.11
N ASP A 213 0.71 5.85 1.98
CA ASP A 213 1.72 5.86 3.04
C ASP A 213 1.63 4.64 3.97
N SER A 214 0.43 4.33 4.45
CA SER A 214 0.22 3.18 5.34
C SER A 214 0.43 1.83 4.65
N PHE A 215 0.05 1.72 3.38
CA PHE A 215 0.13 0.47 2.62
C PHE A 215 1.56 0.19 2.13
N ILE A 216 2.19 1.18 1.48
CA ILE A 216 3.56 1.08 0.99
C ILE A 216 4.53 0.92 2.15
N GLY A 217 4.32 1.59 3.29
CA GLY A 217 5.16 1.39 4.46
C GLY A 217 5.20 -0.06 4.98
N ARG A 218 4.07 -0.78 4.91
CA ARG A 218 4.02 -2.22 5.23
C ARG A 218 4.72 -3.07 4.18
N MET A 219 4.58 -2.70 2.91
CA MET A 219 5.24 -3.36 1.79
C MET A 219 6.77 -3.22 1.88
N GLU A 220 7.25 -2.01 2.15
CA GLU A 220 8.67 -1.73 2.38
C GLU A 220 9.22 -2.51 3.55
N HIS A 221 8.48 -2.61 4.65
CA HIS A 221 8.91 -3.42 5.79
C HIS A 221 9.11 -4.88 5.41
N ARG A 222 8.17 -5.48 4.66
CA ARG A 222 8.35 -6.83 4.14
C ARG A 222 9.59 -6.91 3.24
N VAL A 223 9.76 -5.99 2.29
CA VAL A 223 10.88 -5.99 1.35
C VAL A 223 12.22 -5.84 2.05
N ALA A 224 12.30 -4.97 3.06
CA ALA A 224 13.51 -4.78 3.85
C ALA A 224 13.91 -6.07 4.59
N LEU A 225 12.95 -6.83 5.10
CA LEU A 225 13.22 -8.14 5.71
C LEU A 225 13.76 -9.15 4.68
N GLU A 226 13.23 -9.14 3.46
CA GLU A 226 13.75 -9.97 2.36
C GLU A 226 15.17 -9.57 1.96
N ALA A 227 15.44 -8.26 1.83
CA ALA A 227 16.77 -7.73 1.55
C ALA A 227 17.76 -8.09 2.67
N LYS A 228 17.37 -7.97 3.95
CA LYS A 228 18.19 -8.43 5.09
C LYS A 228 18.46 -9.93 5.03
N ALA A 229 17.49 -10.74 4.63
CA ALA A 229 17.69 -12.17 4.46
C ALA A 229 18.71 -12.48 3.35
N LEU A 230 18.66 -11.74 2.23
CA LEU A 230 19.66 -11.85 1.15
C LEU A 230 21.06 -11.44 1.60
N LEU A 231 21.18 -10.31 2.30
CA LEU A 231 22.45 -9.86 2.89
C LEU A 231 23.02 -10.92 3.84
N LYS A 232 22.18 -11.53 4.69
CA LYS A 232 22.60 -12.61 5.59
C LYS A 232 23.09 -13.86 4.83
N LYS A 233 22.40 -14.26 3.76
CA LYS A 233 22.83 -15.38 2.92
C LYS A 233 24.19 -15.08 2.26
N TYR A 234 24.37 -13.85 1.77
CA TYR A 234 25.62 -13.41 1.14
C TYR A 234 26.79 -13.38 2.15
N ASP A 235 26.58 -12.79 3.34
CA ASP A 235 27.59 -12.76 4.42
C ASP A 235 27.97 -14.18 4.87
N SER A 236 26.99 -15.08 4.96
CA SER A 236 27.26 -16.48 5.33
C SER A 236 28.10 -17.23 4.28
N ALA A 237 27.97 -16.86 3.00
CA ALA A 237 28.71 -17.47 1.90
C ALA A 237 30.13 -16.90 1.74
N ASN A 238 30.32 -15.62 2.08
CA ASN A 238 31.53 -14.86 1.73
C ASN A 238 32.34 -14.34 2.94
N GLY A 239 31.71 -14.19 4.11
CA GLY A 239 32.28 -13.52 5.29
C GLY A 239 32.25 -11.99 5.24
N TYR A 240 31.67 -11.42 4.18
CA TYR A 240 31.47 -9.99 3.95
C TYR A 240 30.16 -9.76 3.19
N LEU A 241 29.68 -8.51 3.16
CA LEU A 241 28.48 -8.06 2.48
C LEU A 241 28.77 -7.56 1.05
N PRO A 242 27.77 -7.55 0.14
CA PRO A 242 27.96 -6.99 -1.19
C PRO A 242 28.30 -5.49 -1.10
N PHE A 243 29.07 -4.99 -2.07
CA PHE A 243 29.20 -3.55 -2.27
C PHE A 243 27.87 -2.97 -2.76
N PRO A 244 27.54 -1.71 -2.43
CA PRO A 244 26.41 -1.03 -3.04
C PRO A 244 26.63 -0.80 -4.52
N ALA A 245 25.56 -0.59 -5.26
CA ALA A 245 25.64 -0.14 -6.64
C ALA A 245 25.80 1.38 -6.71
N ASN A 246 26.62 1.83 -7.66
CA ASN A 246 26.94 3.24 -7.78
C ASN A 246 25.78 4.02 -8.43
N TYR A 247 25.21 4.96 -7.67
CA TYR A 247 24.06 5.77 -8.07
C TYR A 247 24.27 6.62 -9.33
N VAL A 248 25.52 6.93 -9.72
CA VAL A 248 25.81 7.66 -10.98
C VAL A 248 25.94 6.75 -12.19
N ASP A 249 26.06 5.43 -11.99
CA ASP A 249 26.14 4.47 -13.08
C ASP A 249 24.88 4.62 -13.97
N PRO A 250 25.02 4.82 -15.29
CA PRO A 250 23.88 4.78 -16.21
C PRO A 250 22.97 3.56 -16.01
N GLY A 251 23.55 2.38 -15.73
CA GLY A 251 22.80 1.15 -15.50
C GLY A 251 21.92 1.19 -14.25
N CYS A 252 22.24 2.06 -13.29
CA CYS A 252 21.47 2.31 -12.08
C CYS A 252 20.48 3.48 -12.21
N ARG A 253 20.39 4.11 -13.40
CA ARG A 253 19.50 5.26 -13.66
C ARG A 253 18.38 4.93 -14.64
N ASP A 254 18.35 3.72 -15.16
CA ASP A 254 17.28 3.24 -16.02
C ASP A 254 16.24 2.47 -15.19
N ALA A 255 14.97 2.89 -15.26
CA ALA A 255 13.85 2.22 -14.59
C ALA A 255 13.44 0.91 -15.31
N SER A 256 14.39 -0.02 -15.43
CA SER A 256 14.27 -1.24 -16.23
C SER A 256 14.88 -2.42 -15.52
N TYR A 257 14.11 -3.50 -15.37
CA TYR A 257 14.58 -4.74 -14.74
C TYR A 257 15.57 -5.51 -15.62
N LEU A 258 15.78 -5.06 -16.86
CA LEU A 258 16.74 -5.63 -17.81
C LEU A 258 18.13 -4.99 -17.71
N THR A 259 18.23 -3.83 -17.06
CA THR A 259 19.49 -3.12 -16.88
C THR A 259 20.14 -3.59 -15.59
N ASN A 260 21.47 -3.85 -15.61
CA ASN A 260 22.16 -4.41 -14.45
C ASN A 260 22.80 -3.29 -13.61
N CYS A 261 22.11 -2.85 -12.56
CA CYS A 261 22.67 -1.99 -11.53
C CYS A 261 23.56 -2.83 -10.58
N SER A 262 24.78 -3.16 -11.02
CA SER A 262 25.69 -4.03 -10.27
C SER A 262 26.33 -3.32 -9.07
N SER A 263 26.75 -4.11 -8.08
CA SER A 263 27.72 -3.69 -7.05
C SER A 263 28.88 -2.89 -7.67
N ASP A 264 29.48 -1.97 -6.91
CA ASP A 264 30.69 -1.23 -7.32
C ASP A 264 31.68 -1.19 -6.15
N MET A 265 32.87 -1.76 -6.36
CA MET A 265 33.91 -1.90 -5.32
C MET A 265 34.50 -0.57 -4.85
N SER A 266 34.23 0.53 -5.55
CA SER A 266 34.71 1.87 -5.22
C SER A 266 33.82 2.63 -4.24
N VAL A 267 32.63 2.11 -3.90
CA VAL A 267 31.65 2.78 -3.04
C VAL A 267 31.23 1.90 -1.87
N CYS A 268 30.84 2.52 -0.76
CA CYS A 268 30.23 1.86 0.41
C CYS A 268 28.83 2.42 0.74
N ARG A 269 28.33 3.32 -0.10
CA ARG A 269 26.97 3.87 -0.04
C ARG A 269 26.46 3.97 -1.47
N GLY A 270 25.18 3.69 -1.67
CA GLY A 270 24.62 3.61 -3.00
C GLY A 270 23.25 2.98 -2.97
N ARG A 271 22.88 2.37 -4.09
CA ARG A 271 21.66 1.60 -4.19
C ARG A 271 21.89 0.18 -3.74
N PHE A 272 20.83 -0.47 -3.28
CA PHE A 272 20.86 -1.92 -3.17
C PHE A 272 21.09 -2.51 -4.57
N PRO A 273 22.17 -3.28 -4.79
CA PRO A 273 22.56 -3.68 -6.13
C PRO A 273 21.57 -4.71 -6.71
N ASP A 274 21.27 -4.57 -8.00
CA ASP A 274 20.47 -5.54 -8.75
C ASP A 274 21.25 -6.81 -9.08
N SER A 275 22.58 -6.74 -9.11
CA SER A 275 23.48 -7.90 -9.09
C SER A 275 24.55 -7.70 -8.02
N ALA A 276 24.72 -8.70 -7.16
CA ALA A 276 25.73 -8.69 -6.11
C ALA A 276 27.16 -8.77 -6.67
N THR A 277 27.30 -9.07 -7.96
CA THR A 277 28.57 -9.46 -8.55
C THR A 277 29.34 -8.29 -9.13
N THR A 278 30.62 -8.25 -8.79
CA THR A 278 31.66 -7.52 -9.53
C THR A 278 32.87 -8.40 -9.81
N VAL A 279 33.15 -9.37 -8.92
CA VAL A 279 34.31 -10.27 -9.02
C VAL A 279 34.03 -11.69 -8.44
N LEU A 280 33.08 -11.88 -7.50
CA LEU A 280 32.85 -13.14 -6.77
C LEU A 280 31.36 -13.55 -6.66
N THR A 281 31.11 -14.86 -6.52
CA THR A 281 29.80 -15.51 -6.37
C THR A 281 29.49 -15.80 -4.89
N PRO A 282 28.21 -15.99 -4.48
CA PRO A 282 26.99 -16.08 -5.31
C PRO A 282 26.31 -14.73 -5.60
N ASP A 283 25.78 -14.59 -6.83
CA ASP A 283 24.84 -13.51 -7.17
C ASP A 283 23.47 -13.74 -6.53
N TRP A 284 22.60 -12.73 -6.54
CA TRP A 284 21.22 -12.82 -6.07
C TRP A 284 20.41 -13.92 -6.74
N ALA A 285 20.68 -14.21 -8.02
CA ALA A 285 20.06 -15.33 -8.73
C ALA A 285 20.42 -16.68 -8.09
N VAL A 286 21.65 -16.84 -7.59
CA VAL A 286 22.10 -18.06 -6.90
C VAL A 286 21.59 -18.10 -5.46
N LEU A 287 21.39 -16.94 -4.82
CA LEU A 287 20.85 -16.83 -3.47
C LEU A 287 19.31 -16.91 -3.40
N GLU A 288 18.67 -17.25 -4.52
CA GLU A 288 17.21 -17.40 -4.65
C GLU A 288 16.48 -16.11 -4.28
N ARG A 289 16.97 -14.94 -4.75
CA ARG A 289 16.23 -13.69 -4.63
C ARG A 289 14.88 -13.85 -5.32
N PRO A 290 13.76 -13.48 -4.67
CA PRO A 290 12.47 -13.54 -5.32
C PRO A 290 12.42 -12.70 -6.59
N ASP A 291 11.90 -13.27 -7.67
CA ASP A 291 11.75 -12.64 -8.98
C ASP A 291 11.06 -11.26 -8.92
N TRP A 292 10.02 -11.13 -8.09
CA TRP A 292 9.31 -9.87 -7.92
C TRP A 292 10.20 -8.74 -7.42
N PHE A 293 11.32 -9.03 -6.75
CA PHE A 293 12.24 -8.01 -6.27
C PHE A 293 12.81 -7.21 -7.44
N SER A 294 13.27 -7.92 -8.48
CA SER A 294 13.82 -7.32 -9.70
C SER A 294 12.70 -6.72 -10.57
N TYR A 295 11.60 -7.43 -10.79
CA TYR A 295 10.50 -6.93 -11.64
C TYR A 295 9.81 -5.69 -11.09
N ASN A 296 9.78 -5.53 -9.76
CA ASN A 296 9.27 -4.32 -9.13
C ASN A 296 10.33 -3.23 -8.95
N LEU A 297 11.55 -3.42 -9.44
CA LEU A 297 12.61 -2.41 -9.35
C LEU A 297 12.85 -1.97 -7.91
N TRP A 298 12.94 -2.90 -6.96
CA TRP A 298 13.17 -2.54 -5.56
C TRP A 298 14.57 -1.98 -5.33
N GLY A 299 15.59 -2.41 -6.10
CA GLY A 299 16.93 -1.82 -6.08
C GLY A 299 16.93 -0.31 -6.36
N ASP A 300 15.99 0.16 -7.19
CA ASP A 300 15.85 1.58 -7.54
C ASP A 300 15.36 2.48 -6.42
N SER A 301 14.81 1.92 -5.34
CA SER A 301 14.20 2.65 -4.23
C SER A 301 14.90 2.44 -2.89
N ILE A 302 15.86 1.51 -2.81
CA ILE A 302 16.54 1.17 -1.56
C ILE A 302 17.90 1.84 -1.53
N TYR A 303 18.09 2.75 -0.58
CA TYR A 303 19.41 3.23 -0.21
C TYR A 303 20.10 2.17 0.65
N TYR A 304 21.35 1.85 0.33
CA TYR A 304 22.15 0.85 1.01
C TYR A 304 23.53 1.41 1.35
N ALA A 305 23.84 1.38 2.65
CA ALA A 305 25.13 1.79 3.20
C ALA A 305 25.73 0.64 4.00
N VAL A 306 27.04 0.43 3.87
CA VAL A 306 27.76 -0.68 4.50
C VAL A 306 29.08 -0.22 5.06
N GLY A 307 29.44 -0.69 6.25
CA GLY A 307 30.72 -0.41 6.88
C GLY A 307 31.86 -1.12 6.14
N SER A 308 33.00 -0.44 5.99
CA SER A 308 34.18 -0.98 5.29
C SER A 308 34.76 -2.24 5.96
N ALA A 309 34.48 -2.48 7.24
CA ALA A 309 34.88 -3.71 7.93
C ALA A 309 34.09 -4.95 7.47
N LYS A 310 32.97 -4.76 6.77
CA LYS A 310 32.13 -5.81 6.19
C LYS A 310 32.17 -5.83 4.66
N LEU A 311 33.16 -5.21 4.05
CA LEU A 311 33.40 -5.27 2.61
C LEU A 311 34.65 -6.09 2.31
N ALA A 312 34.71 -6.70 1.12
CA ALA A 312 35.88 -7.49 0.69
C ALA A 312 37.15 -6.63 0.55
N SER A 313 36.99 -5.32 0.33
CA SER A 313 38.03 -4.30 0.35
C SER A 313 37.43 -3.01 0.86
N ALA A 314 38.18 -2.23 1.64
CA ALA A 314 37.74 -0.95 2.18
C ALA A 314 37.85 0.17 1.12
N PRO A 315 36.74 0.73 0.59
CA PRO A 315 36.80 1.89 -0.27
C PRO A 315 37.22 3.14 0.52
N ALA A 316 37.75 4.15 -0.18
CA ALA A 316 38.10 5.41 0.46
C ALA A 316 36.86 6.10 1.04
N ASN A 317 37.03 6.87 2.12
CA ASN A 317 35.97 7.66 2.76
C ASN A 317 34.77 6.81 3.29
N CYS A 318 35.07 5.60 3.75
CA CYS A 318 34.10 4.68 4.34
C CYS A 318 34.50 4.36 5.78
N SER A 319 33.64 4.67 6.75
CA SER A 319 33.82 4.22 8.13
C SER A 319 33.79 2.68 8.21
N ALA A 320 34.38 2.12 9.27
CA ALA A 320 34.34 0.68 9.53
C ALA A 320 32.91 0.15 9.76
N LYS A 321 32.00 1.01 10.25
CA LYS A 321 30.63 0.70 10.66
C LYS A 321 29.70 1.88 10.36
N GLN A 322 28.45 1.59 10.03
CA GLN A 322 27.40 2.60 9.90
C GLN A 322 26.84 2.94 11.29
N SER A 323 26.46 4.19 11.53
CA SER A 323 25.83 4.60 12.78
C SER A 323 24.37 5.01 12.56
N VAL A 324 23.46 4.47 13.38
CA VAL A 324 22.07 4.93 13.44
C VAL A 324 21.80 5.45 14.85
N SER A 325 21.62 6.78 14.97
CA SER A 325 21.42 7.48 16.25
C SER A 325 22.44 7.07 17.32
N GLY A 326 23.72 6.94 16.93
CA GLY A 326 24.83 6.56 17.81
C GLY A 326 25.07 5.05 17.96
N THR A 327 24.14 4.19 17.54
CA THR A 327 24.34 2.73 17.56
C THR A 327 25.10 2.30 16.31
N GLN A 328 26.10 1.43 16.45
CA GLN A 328 26.95 0.95 15.34
C GLN A 328 26.37 -0.33 14.71
N HIS A 329 26.37 -0.38 13.38
CA HIS A 329 25.82 -1.46 12.56
C HIS A 329 26.75 -1.81 11.39
N ASP A 330 26.62 -3.03 10.89
CA ASP A 330 27.42 -3.49 9.75
C ASP A 330 26.93 -2.89 8.44
N ALA A 331 25.62 -2.73 8.31
CA ALA A 331 24.99 -2.03 7.21
C ALA A 331 23.67 -1.40 7.63
N VAL A 332 23.15 -0.52 6.78
CA VAL A 332 21.82 0.04 6.91
C VAL A 332 21.14 0.01 5.53
N LEU A 333 19.94 -0.55 5.50
CA LEU A 333 19.01 -0.36 4.39
C LEU A 333 18.05 0.76 4.77
N ALA A 334 17.92 1.77 3.93
CA ALA A 334 16.90 2.80 4.10
C ALA A 334 15.86 2.64 2.99
N MET A 335 14.63 2.36 3.40
CA MET A 335 13.49 2.35 2.50
C MET A 335 12.99 3.77 2.36
N ALA A 336 12.90 4.21 1.12
CA ALA A 336 12.77 5.61 0.77
C ALA A 336 11.34 6.17 0.87
N GLY A 337 10.42 5.39 1.43
CA GLY A 337 9.02 5.74 1.54
C GLY A 337 8.36 6.04 0.20
N PRO A 338 7.07 6.41 0.22
CA PRO A 338 6.42 6.89 -0.98
C PRO A 338 6.98 8.23 -1.47
N LEU A 339 7.43 8.33 -2.74
CA LEU A 339 7.98 9.54 -3.39
C LEU A 339 7.27 10.86 -3.05
N SER A 340 7.83 11.69 -2.17
CA SER A 340 7.23 12.98 -1.83
C SER A 340 7.51 14.04 -2.93
N GLY A 341 6.51 14.86 -3.26
CA GLY A 341 6.67 15.98 -4.20
C GLY A 341 6.87 15.58 -5.69
N THR A 342 7.75 16.30 -6.38
CA THR A 342 8.02 16.15 -7.83
C THR A 342 9.30 15.34 -8.13
N GLY A 343 9.89 14.71 -7.11
CA GLY A 343 11.06 13.86 -7.28
C GLY A 343 10.79 12.67 -8.19
N VAL A 344 11.85 12.11 -8.76
CA VAL A 344 11.78 10.89 -9.56
C VAL A 344 12.75 9.87 -8.99
N ARG A 345 12.41 8.59 -9.06
CA ARG A 345 13.33 7.49 -8.81
C ARG A 345 13.23 6.51 -9.98
N PRO A 346 14.35 5.99 -10.50
CA PRO A 346 15.72 6.19 -10.05
C PRO A 346 16.27 7.62 -10.28
N SER A 347 17.06 8.17 -9.35
CA SER A 347 17.79 9.45 -9.56
C SER A 347 19.19 9.48 -8.94
N ILE A 348 19.90 10.61 -9.15
CA ILE A 348 21.20 10.90 -8.54
C ILE A 348 21.11 11.81 -7.30
N ASN A 349 19.91 12.26 -6.92
CA ASN A 349 19.73 13.13 -5.76
C ASN A 349 19.28 12.28 -4.57
N LEU A 350 20.06 12.28 -3.49
CA LEU A 350 19.71 11.52 -2.29
C LEU A 350 18.40 12.01 -1.64
N SER A 351 17.98 13.25 -1.92
CA SER A 351 16.70 13.80 -1.50
C SER A 351 15.47 13.20 -2.18
N ASP A 352 15.64 12.46 -3.28
CA ASP A 352 14.53 11.67 -3.85
C ASP A 352 14.33 10.34 -3.10
N TYR A 353 15.24 10.03 -2.17
CA TYR A 353 15.28 8.79 -1.41
C TYR A 353 15.12 8.96 0.09
N LEU A 354 15.64 10.04 0.66
CA LEU A 354 15.66 10.27 2.10
C LEU A 354 15.13 11.66 2.41
N GLU A 355 14.11 11.71 3.25
CA GLU A 355 13.36 12.93 3.56
C GLU A 355 13.99 13.71 4.71
N ASP A 356 14.67 13.05 5.65
CA ASP A 356 15.37 13.72 6.74
C ASP A 356 16.68 14.36 6.25
N ALA A 357 16.97 15.61 6.66
CA ALA A 357 18.15 16.34 6.19
C ALA A 357 19.45 15.70 6.66
N GLU A 358 19.44 15.22 7.90
CA GLU A 358 20.54 14.54 8.56
C GLU A 358 20.86 13.18 7.90
N ASN A 359 19.89 12.57 7.21
CA ASN A 359 20.11 11.34 6.46
C ASN A 359 20.60 11.60 5.02
N ARG A 360 20.74 12.87 4.61
CA ARG A 360 21.07 13.28 3.24
C ARG A 360 22.52 13.71 3.05
N ASP A 361 23.43 13.27 3.93
CA ASP A 361 24.88 13.53 3.84
C ASP A 361 25.56 12.69 2.75
N GLY A 362 25.04 12.81 1.52
CA GLY A 362 25.65 12.46 0.25
C GLY A 362 25.85 10.96 -0.02
N TRP A 363 25.96 10.66 -1.31
CA TRP A 363 26.34 9.31 -1.76
C TRP A 363 27.85 9.03 -1.63
N THR A 364 28.69 10.07 -1.66
CA THR A 364 30.15 9.96 -1.86
C THR A 364 30.97 9.90 -0.57
N GLY A 365 30.34 9.98 0.61
CA GLY A 365 31.06 9.84 1.89
C GLY A 365 32.05 10.96 2.23
N SER A 366 32.08 12.03 1.43
CA SER A 366 33.04 13.13 1.64
C SER A 366 32.61 14.11 2.74
N ALA A 367 31.36 14.02 3.22
CA ALA A 367 30.86 14.79 4.34
C ALA A 367 31.27 14.13 5.68
N PRO A 368 31.63 14.91 6.73
CA PRO A 368 32.08 14.38 8.03
C PRO A 368 31.13 13.40 8.73
N ASP A 369 29.84 13.41 8.37
CA ASP A 369 28.78 12.62 9.01
C ASP A 369 28.03 11.70 8.02
N ALA A 370 28.60 11.42 6.84
CA ALA A 370 27.98 10.57 5.81
C ALA A 370 27.72 9.10 6.23
N ASP A 371 28.30 8.65 7.34
CA ASP A 371 28.06 7.33 7.95
C ASP A 371 27.14 7.39 9.18
N ARG A 372 26.56 8.55 9.45
CA ARG A 372 25.68 8.79 10.59
C ARG A 372 24.28 9.09 10.10
N LEU A 373 23.43 8.09 10.22
CA LEU A 373 22.00 8.22 10.02
C LEU A 373 21.32 8.49 11.37
N VAL A 374 20.20 9.18 11.33
CA VAL A 374 19.34 9.41 12.48
C VAL A 374 18.01 8.67 12.30
N ASN A 375 17.41 8.28 13.42
CA ASN A 375 16.08 7.68 13.37
C ASN A 375 15.10 8.69 12.73
N PRO A 376 14.22 8.21 11.84
CA PRO A 376 13.32 9.09 11.11
C PRO A 376 12.48 9.97 12.02
N THR A 377 12.34 11.24 11.65
CA THR A 377 11.44 12.16 12.37
C THR A 377 9.98 11.83 12.06
N SER A 378 9.03 12.39 12.82
CA SER A 378 7.60 12.23 12.51
C SER A 378 7.17 12.88 11.19
N ALA A 379 8.02 13.74 10.63
CA ALA A 379 7.80 14.40 9.34
C ALA A 379 8.39 13.60 8.16
N SER A 380 9.13 12.53 8.45
CA SER A 380 9.80 11.68 7.47
C SER A 380 9.05 10.37 7.27
N ASN A 381 9.04 9.91 6.04
CA ASN A 381 8.56 8.58 5.63
C ASN A 381 9.73 7.58 5.50
N ASP A 382 10.97 8.00 5.79
CA ASP A 382 12.17 7.16 5.83
C ASP A 382 11.93 5.98 6.77
N ARG A 383 12.43 4.80 6.40
CA ARG A 383 12.46 3.65 7.29
C ARG A 383 13.83 3.02 7.24
N LEU A 384 14.55 3.11 8.36
CA LEU A 384 15.88 2.53 8.50
C LEU A 384 15.79 1.10 9.04
N TYR A 385 16.52 0.20 8.40
CA TYR A 385 16.66 -1.20 8.77
C TYR A 385 18.14 -1.52 8.94
N PRO A 386 18.69 -1.31 10.15
CA PRO A 386 20.07 -1.66 10.45
C PRO A 386 20.27 -3.18 10.39
N TYR A 387 21.44 -3.63 9.93
CA TYR A 387 21.89 -5.01 9.88
C TYR A 387 22.95 -5.28 10.94
#